data_AF-A0A0N1B9G7-F1
#
_entry.id   AF-A0A0N1B9G7-F1
#
_cell.length_a   1.000
_cell.length_b   1.000
_cell.length_c   1.000
_cell.angle_alpha   90.00
_cell.angle_beta   90.00
_cell.angle_gamma   90.00
#
_symmetry.space_group_name_H-M   'P 1'
#
loop_
_entity.id
_entity.type
_entity.pdbx_description
1 polymer ?
#
loop_
_entity_poly.entity_id
_entity_poly.type
_entity_poly.pdbx_seq_one_letter_code
_entity_poly.pdbx_strand_id
1 'polypeptide(L)'
;MRTIRRSSSLMDRLPDPVREFLSRRASEILGLSLLALMAGVALSLATWSVDDPSLNNATSGAVRNWLGRPGAMIADLFMQLIGLGVIALLFPPVIWSLRLVRFHLFDRGALKLGLWVVGIAATAAVGSALPATPRWPLPTGMGGVIGDGLLFGTRNLAGIAGNALGGLVGFLYAGIAILAVTAAAGFGFVSDEDPIADADDADESWSESEDRRDDEPGISVILVGWLAHGAMALRGMILRRLPQPPAAAAQTGG
;
A
#
# COMPACT_ATOMS: atom_id res chain seq x y z
N MET A 1 -0.16 -42.36 -0.21
CA MET A 1 -0.33 -41.00 0.35
C MET A 1 0.65 -40.81 1.51
N ARG A 2 1.62 -39.91 1.39
CA ARG A 2 2.62 -39.63 2.44
C ARG A 2 2.04 -38.56 3.36
N THR A 3 1.62 -38.94 4.56
CA THR A 3 1.24 -37.99 5.60
C THR A 3 2.52 -37.29 6.07
N ILE A 4 2.65 -36.01 5.76
CA ILE A 4 3.72 -35.17 6.29
C ILE A 4 3.44 -35.06 7.79
N ARG A 5 4.17 -35.81 8.64
CA ARG A 5 4.18 -35.57 10.09
C ARG A 5 4.68 -34.15 10.29
N ARG A 6 3.79 -33.22 10.65
CA ARG A 6 4.23 -31.95 11.24
C ARG A 6 5.04 -32.32 12.47
N SER A 7 6.32 -31.99 12.47
CA SER A 7 7.18 -32.12 13.64
C SER A 7 6.51 -31.35 14.78
N SER A 8 6.17 -32.02 15.88
CA SER A 8 5.59 -31.33 17.04
C SER A 8 6.56 -30.23 17.46
N SER A 9 6.06 -29.00 17.45
CA SER A 9 6.86 -27.86 17.86
C SER A 9 7.10 -27.95 19.36
N LEU A 10 8.20 -27.40 19.88
CA LEU A 10 8.40 -27.33 21.33
C LEU A 10 7.27 -26.55 22.03
N MET A 11 6.60 -25.66 21.30
CA MET A 11 5.42 -24.92 21.76
C MET A 11 4.21 -25.83 22.01
N ASP A 12 4.10 -26.94 21.29
CA ASP A 12 2.98 -27.90 21.43
C ASP A 12 3.09 -28.73 22.71
N ARG A 13 4.21 -28.63 23.42
CA ARG A 13 4.47 -29.34 24.69
C ARG A 13 4.24 -28.48 25.93
N LEU A 14 3.94 -27.18 25.74
CA LEU A 14 3.70 -26.26 26.84
C LEU A 14 2.21 -26.26 27.23
N PRO A 15 1.86 -26.02 28.51
CA PRO A 15 0.48 -25.77 28.90
C PRO A 15 -0.13 -24.59 28.14
N ASP A 16 -1.40 -24.69 27.74
CA ASP A 16 -2.08 -23.67 26.92
C ASP A 16 -1.98 -22.22 27.47
N PRO A 17 -2.11 -21.98 28.79
CA PRO A 17 -1.95 -20.62 29.34
C PRO A 17 -0.55 -20.03 29.11
N VAL A 18 0.49 -20.87 29.17
CA VAL A 18 1.88 -20.44 28.95
C VAL A 18 2.12 -20.18 27.46
N ARG A 19 1.59 -21.04 26.59
CA ARG A 19 1.68 -20.88 25.14
C ARG A 19 1.00 -19.58 24.69
N GLU A 20 -0.19 -19.29 25.19
CA GLU A 20 -0.94 -18.07 24.85
C GLU A 20 -0.27 -16.80 25.38
N PHE A 21 0.30 -16.85 26.59
CA PHE A 21 1.09 -15.73 27.11
C PHE A 21 2.33 -15.47 26.25
N LEU A 22 3.08 -16.52 25.90
CA LEU A 22 4.30 -16.41 25.10
C LEU A 22 4.01 -15.94 23.66
N SER A 23 2.94 -16.42 23.02
CA SER A 23 2.54 -16.00 21.68
C SER A 23 2.20 -14.50 21.64
N ARG A 24 1.47 -14.00 22.65
CA ARG A 24 1.15 -12.58 22.80
C ARG A 24 2.41 -11.73 23.00
N ARG A 25 3.27 -12.11 23.96
CA ARG A 25 4.52 -11.36 24.21
C ARG A 25 5.46 -11.38 22.99
N ALA A 26 5.59 -12.52 22.32
CA ALA A 26 6.39 -12.63 21.10
C ALA A 26 5.85 -11.73 19.98
N SER A 27 4.53 -11.69 19.81
CA SER A 27 3.86 -10.80 18.85
C SER A 27 4.11 -9.34 19.19
N GLU A 28 3.92 -8.92 20.44
CA GLU A 28 4.20 -7.55 20.87
C GLU A 28 5.67 -7.15 20.63
N ILE A 29 6.63 -8.00 20.99
CA ILE A 29 8.06 -7.74 20.79
C ILE A 29 8.38 -7.61 19.31
N LEU A 30 7.87 -8.52 18.47
CA LEU A 30 8.04 -8.46 17.02
C LEU A 30 7.43 -7.18 16.45
N GLY A 31 6.25 -6.79 16.93
CA GLY A 31 5.56 -5.58 16.50
C GLY A 31 6.34 -4.32 16.88
N LEU A 32 6.78 -4.20 18.13
CA LEU A 32 7.59 -3.08 18.59
C LEU A 32 8.95 -3.00 17.87
N SER A 33 9.59 -4.16 17.63
CA SER A 33 10.87 -4.23 16.90
C SER A 33 10.70 -3.75 15.46
N LEU A 34 9.63 -4.20 14.78
CA LEU A 34 9.31 -3.77 13.42
C LEU A 34 9.00 -2.27 13.36
N LEU A 35 8.24 -1.75 14.34
CA LEU A 35 7.92 -0.31 14.42
C LEU A 35 9.19 0.52 14.62
N ALA A 36 10.08 0.10 15.54
CA ALA A 36 11.35 0.78 15.79
C ALA A 36 12.25 0.76 14.54
N LEU A 37 12.29 -0.37 13.82
CA LEU A 37 13.02 -0.47 12.55
C LEU A 37 12.45 0.51 11.51
N MET A 38 11.14 0.56 11.32
CA MET A 38 10.50 1.47 10.37
C MET A 38 10.70 2.93 10.75
N ALA A 39 10.66 3.27 12.04
CA ALA A 39 10.97 4.61 12.53
C ALA A 39 12.42 5.01 12.23
N GLY A 40 13.37 4.08 12.41
CA GLY A 40 14.77 4.29 12.05
C GLY A 40 14.97 4.53 10.55
N VAL A 41 14.37 3.69 9.71
CA VAL A 41 14.42 3.86 8.24
C VAL A 41 13.76 5.18 7.82
N ALA A 42 12.60 5.53 8.40
CA ALA A 42 11.92 6.79 8.12
C ALA A 42 12.77 8.00 8.53
N LEU A 43 13.43 7.96 9.69
CA LEU A 43 14.32 9.03 10.14
C LEU A 43 15.55 9.17 9.24
N SER A 44 16.13 8.04 8.84
CA SER A 44 17.24 7.99 7.88
C SER A 44 16.84 8.61 6.54
N LEU A 45 15.66 8.29 6.00
CA LEU A 45 15.14 8.88 4.77
C LEU A 45 14.77 10.36 4.92
N ALA A 46 14.17 10.76 6.03
CA ALA A 46 13.78 12.15 6.28
C ALA A 46 14.98 13.09 6.43
N THR A 47 16.12 12.55 6.89
CA THR A 47 17.38 13.27 7.06
C THR A 47 18.39 12.96 5.95
N TRP A 48 17.91 12.41 4.82
CA TRP A 48 18.75 12.10 3.67
C TRP A 48 19.30 13.36 3.02
N SER A 49 20.55 13.27 2.57
CA SER A 49 21.28 14.31 1.85
C SER A 49 22.08 13.67 0.73
N VAL A 50 22.01 14.22 -0.48
CA VAL A 50 22.80 13.72 -1.63
C VAL A 50 24.31 13.87 -1.41
N ASP A 51 24.72 14.82 -0.57
CA ASP A 51 26.13 15.08 -0.27
C ASP A 51 26.73 14.15 0.79
N ASP A 52 25.91 13.33 1.46
CA ASP A 52 26.40 12.45 2.52
C ASP A 52 27.29 11.33 1.94
N PRO A 53 28.35 10.90 2.66
CA PRO A 53 29.15 9.74 2.26
C PRO A 53 28.30 8.48 2.19
N SER A 54 28.22 7.85 1.03
CA SER A 54 27.47 6.63 0.78
C SER A 54 28.24 5.63 -0.09
N LEU A 55 27.66 4.46 -0.36
CA LEU A 55 28.25 3.47 -1.27
C LEU A 55 28.44 4.02 -2.69
N ASN A 56 27.53 4.89 -3.13
CA ASN A 56 27.57 5.49 -4.47
C ASN A 56 28.21 6.90 -4.47
N ASN A 57 28.45 7.47 -3.29
CA ASN A 57 29.01 8.81 -3.12
C ASN A 57 30.17 8.79 -2.13
N ALA A 58 31.36 8.42 -2.61
CA ALA A 58 32.57 8.33 -1.81
C ALA A 58 33.19 9.72 -1.56
N THR A 59 32.64 10.48 -0.61
CA THR A 59 33.16 11.78 -0.18
C THR A 59 33.83 11.70 1.19
N SER A 60 34.76 12.62 1.47
CA SER A 60 35.33 12.84 2.81
C SER A 60 34.48 13.81 3.66
N GLY A 61 33.24 14.08 3.26
CA GLY A 61 32.35 15.03 3.92
C GLY A 61 31.86 14.55 5.28
N ALA A 62 31.37 15.50 6.10
CA ALA A 62 30.68 15.18 7.34
C ALA A 62 29.31 14.57 7.04
N VAL A 63 28.92 13.54 7.80
CA VAL A 63 27.62 12.87 7.63
C VAL A 63 26.54 13.69 8.31
N ARG A 64 25.49 14.06 7.57
CA ARG A 64 24.38 14.87 8.07
C ARG A 64 23.21 14.02 8.56
N ASN A 65 23.10 12.78 8.09
CA ASN A 65 22.08 11.84 8.54
C ASN A 65 22.12 11.63 10.07
N TRP A 66 20.96 11.66 10.72
CA TRP A 66 20.88 11.57 12.18
C TRP A 66 21.25 10.19 12.72
N LEU A 67 21.12 9.14 11.91
CA LEU A 67 21.60 7.80 12.25
C LEU A 67 23.06 7.57 11.82
N GLY A 68 23.77 8.64 11.45
CA GLY A 68 25.16 8.60 11.01
C GLY A 68 25.34 7.87 9.68
N ARG A 69 26.56 7.32 9.47
CA ARG A 69 26.95 6.63 8.24
C ARG A 69 26.01 5.52 7.78
N PRO A 70 25.56 4.57 8.64
CA PRO A 70 24.67 3.51 8.18
C PRO A 70 23.32 4.07 7.72
N GLY A 71 22.80 5.09 8.40
CA GLY A 71 21.58 5.79 7.99
C GLY A 71 21.71 6.47 6.63
N ALA A 72 22.83 7.15 6.38
CA ALA A 72 23.09 7.77 5.08
C ALA A 72 23.14 6.73 3.95
N MET A 73 23.83 5.61 4.16
CA MET A 73 23.93 4.53 3.17
C MET A 73 22.57 3.87 2.87
N ILE A 74 21.77 3.59 3.90
CA ILE A 74 20.43 2.97 3.74
C ILE A 74 19.51 3.91 2.95
N ALA A 75 19.46 5.19 3.33
CA ALA A 75 18.61 6.15 2.65
C ALA A 75 19.02 6.36 1.19
N ASP A 76 20.33 6.50 0.92
CA ASP A 76 20.84 6.64 -0.43
C ASP A 76 20.50 5.43 -1.31
N LEU A 77 20.69 4.20 -0.78
CA LEU A 77 20.34 2.98 -1.49
C LEU A 77 18.84 2.92 -1.83
N PHE A 78 17.95 3.23 -0.89
CA PHE A 78 16.52 3.23 -1.14
C PHE A 78 16.09 4.32 -2.13
N MET A 79 16.62 5.53 -1.98
CA MET A 79 16.31 6.63 -2.91
C MET A 79 16.76 6.32 -4.35
N GLN A 80 17.90 5.64 -4.51
CA GLN A 80 18.39 5.23 -5.84
C GLN A 80 17.60 4.05 -6.42
N LEU A 81 17.29 3.03 -5.61
CA LEU A 81 16.61 1.84 -6.10
C LEU A 81 15.13 2.09 -6.41
N ILE A 82 14.41 2.73 -5.48
CA ILE A 82 12.94 2.84 -5.53
C ILE A 82 12.42 4.28 -5.45
N GLY A 83 13.27 5.27 -5.18
CA GLY A 83 12.86 6.68 -5.12
C GLY A 83 11.64 6.90 -4.22
N LEU A 84 10.58 7.53 -4.73
CA LEU A 84 9.31 7.76 -4.03
C LEU A 84 8.56 6.47 -3.64
N GLY A 85 8.97 5.31 -4.16
CA GLY A 85 8.52 3.99 -3.69
C GLY A 85 8.79 3.74 -2.20
N VAL A 86 9.67 4.52 -1.56
CA VAL A 86 9.90 4.46 -0.10
C VAL A 86 8.64 4.73 0.73
N ILE A 87 7.64 5.42 0.19
CA ILE A 87 6.35 5.63 0.87
C ILE A 87 5.65 4.29 1.08
N ALA A 88 5.58 3.47 0.03
CA ALA A 88 5.01 2.13 0.08
C ALA A 88 5.91 1.14 0.83
N LEU A 89 7.23 1.37 0.87
CA LEU A 89 8.15 0.60 1.70
C LEU A 89 7.78 0.74 3.19
N LEU A 90 7.50 1.95 3.66
CA LEU A 90 7.25 2.23 5.07
C LEU A 90 5.80 1.95 5.50
N PHE A 91 4.82 2.28 4.65
CA PHE A 91 3.43 2.38 5.11
C PHE A 91 2.82 1.04 5.60
N PRO A 92 2.77 -0.06 4.82
CA PRO A 92 2.17 -1.32 5.29
C PRO A 92 2.89 -1.94 6.51
N PRO A 93 4.23 -2.01 6.59
CA PRO A 93 4.91 -2.52 7.77
C PRO A 93 4.63 -1.74 9.06
N VAL A 94 4.45 -0.42 8.97
CA VAL A 94 3.99 0.38 10.12
C VAL A 94 2.61 -0.09 10.57
N ILE A 95 1.66 -0.29 9.65
CA ILE A 95 0.32 -0.80 10.01
C ILE A 95 0.40 -2.21 10.62
N TRP A 96 1.23 -3.09 10.06
CA TRP A 96 1.46 -4.43 10.62
C TRP A 96 2.00 -4.38 12.04
N SER A 97 2.99 -3.51 12.28
CA SER A 97 3.60 -3.34 13.59
C SER A 97 2.56 -2.92 14.65
N LEU A 98 1.70 -1.95 14.31
CA LEU A 98 0.65 -1.46 15.21
C LEU A 98 -0.42 -2.54 15.47
N ARG A 99 -0.82 -3.29 14.43
CA ARG A 99 -1.78 -4.39 14.57
C ARG A 99 -1.20 -5.54 15.40
N LEU A 100 0.08 -5.85 15.25
CA LEU A 100 0.72 -6.93 15.99
C LEU A 100 0.89 -6.57 17.48
N VAL A 101 1.17 -5.31 17.79
CA VAL A 101 1.21 -4.81 19.19
C VAL A 101 -0.19 -4.79 19.81
N ARG A 102 -1.22 -4.32 19.08
CA ARG A 102 -2.56 -4.10 19.64
C ARG A 102 -3.45 -5.34 19.64
N PHE A 103 -3.38 -6.16 18.60
CA PHE A 103 -4.30 -7.27 18.37
C PHE A 103 -3.60 -8.63 18.34
N HIS A 104 -2.26 -8.67 18.25
CA HIS A 104 -1.48 -9.90 18.14
C HIS A 104 -1.84 -10.77 16.92
N LEU A 105 -2.43 -10.14 15.88
CA LEU A 105 -2.87 -10.82 14.66
C LEU A 105 -1.95 -10.50 13.48
N PHE A 106 -1.58 -11.54 12.73
CA PHE A 106 -0.86 -11.41 11.46
C PHE A 106 -1.36 -12.41 10.41
N ASP A 107 -2.63 -12.27 10.03
CA ASP A 107 -3.23 -13.18 9.07
C ASP A 107 -2.77 -12.91 7.64
N ARG A 108 -2.71 -13.98 6.83
CA ARG A 108 -2.36 -13.93 5.41
C ARG A 108 -1.00 -13.26 5.14
N GLY A 109 -0.03 -13.50 6.01
CA GLY A 109 1.30 -12.87 5.95
C GLY A 109 1.98 -12.96 4.58
N ALA A 110 1.97 -14.13 3.93
CA ALA A 110 2.57 -14.31 2.61
C ALA A 110 1.93 -13.44 1.51
N LEU A 111 0.58 -13.35 1.51
CA LEU A 111 -0.14 -12.51 0.57
C LEU A 111 0.16 -11.03 0.81
N LYS A 112 0.13 -10.58 2.07
CA LYS A 112 0.45 -9.20 2.45
C LYS A 112 1.88 -8.81 2.06
N LEU A 113 2.84 -9.72 2.25
CA LEU A 113 4.24 -9.52 1.83
C LEU A 113 4.37 -9.43 0.31
N GLY A 114 3.70 -10.32 -0.44
CA GLY A 114 3.70 -10.27 -1.91
C GLY A 114 3.10 -8.96 -2.44
N LEU A 115 1.94 -8.56 -1.90
CA LEU A 115 1.30 -7.29 -2.25
C LEU A 115 2.13 -6.08 -1.85
N TRP A 116 2.86 -6.14 -0.73
CA TRP A 116 3.76 -5.08 -0.31
C TRP A 116 4.90 -4.87 -1.30
N VAL A 117 5.53 -5.96 -1.77
CA VAL A 117 6.58 -5.88 -2.80
C VAL A 117 6.04 -5.31 -4.11
N VAL A 118 4.85 -5.76 -4.55
CA VAL A 118 4.17 -5.21 -5.73
C VAL A 118 3.84 -3.73 -5.53
N GLY A 119 3.37 -3.34 -4.34
CA GLY A 119 3.07 -1.97 -3.98
C GLY A 119 4.29 -1.06 -4.07
N ILE A 120 5.44 -1.49 -3.54
CA ILE A 120 6.71 -0.74 -3.65
C ILE A 120 7.10 -0.53 -5.12
N ALA A 121 7.09 -1.60 -5.92
CA ALA A 121 7.45 -1.56 -7.33
C ALA A 121 6.49 -0.65 -8.14
N ALA A 122 5.19 -0.75 -7.89
CA ALA A 122 4.18 0.06 -8.56
C ALA A 122 4.29 1.54 -8.14
N THR A 123 4.47 1.85 -6.85
CA THR A 123 4.67 3.24 -6.38
C THR A 123 5.96 3.83 -6.94
N ALA A 124 7.04 3.05 -7.05
CA ALA A 124 8.25 3.46 -7.75
C ALA A 124 7.96 3.80 -9.22
N ALA A 125 7.27 2.93 -9.95
CA ALA A 125 6.89 3.19 -11.35
C ALA A 125 6.01 4.45 -11.52
N VAL A 126 5.10 4.73 -10.56
CA VAL A 126 4.36 6.00 -10.50
C VAL A 126 5.31 7.18 -10.35
N GLY A 127 6.27 7.10 -9.43
CA GLY A 127 7.29 8.13 -9.24
C GLY A 127 8.03 8.44 -10.54
N SER A 128 8.46 7.43 -11.29
CA SER A 128 9.13 7.61 -12.60
C SER A 128 8.23 8.17 -13.69
N ALA A 129 6.91 8.01 -13.58
CA ALA A 129 5.96 8.57 -14.54
C ALA A 129 5.67 10.06 -14.28
N LEU A 130 6.05 10.59 -13.11
CA LEU A 130 5.91 12.02 -12.80
C LEU A 130 6.90 12.85 -13.64
N PRO A 131 6.51 14.08 -14.03
CA PRO A 131 7.40 14.97 -14.77
C PRO A 131 8.64 15.30 -13.93
N ALA A 132 9.83 15.17 -14.54
CA ALA A 132 11.08 15.50 -13.87
C ALA A 132 11.04 16.94 -13.32
N THR A 133 11.34 17.09 -12.03
CA THR A 133 11.41 18.40 -11.40
C THR A 133 12.87 18.85 -11.36
N PRO A 134 13.19 20.14 -11.60
CA PRO A 134 14.57 20.65 -11.53
C PRO A 134 15.24 20.49 -10.16
N ARG A 135 14.45 20.17 -9.12
CA ARG A 135 14.92 19.99 -7.74
C ARG A 135 15.25 18.54 -7.41
N TRP A 136 14.96 17.58 -8.31
CA TRP A 136 15.31 16.19 -8.07
C TRP A 136 16.82 16.00 -8.24
N PRO A 137 17.54 15.61 -7.18
CA PRO A 137 19.01 15.66 -7.17
C PRO A 137 19.67 14.42 -7.80
N LEU A 138 18.92 13.33 -8.02
CA LEU A 138 19.47 12.08 -8.52
C LEU A 138 19.44 12.02 -10.06
N PRO A 139 20.39 11.31 -10.69
CA PRO A 139 20.35 11.05 -12.14
C PRO A 139 19.17 10.18 -12.58
N THR A 140 18.63 9.36 -11.66
CA THR A 140 17.45 8.54 -11.87
C THR A 140 16.17 9.38 -11.81
N GLY A 141 15.10 8.87 -12.42
CA GLY A 141 13.77 9.40 -12.22
C GLY A 141 13.32 9.30 -10.76
N MET A 142 12.20 9.96 -10.45
CA MET A 142 11.65 9.99 -9.08
C MET A 142 11.23 8.61 -8.54
N GLY A 143 11.18 7.58 -9.38
CA GLY A 143 10.95 6.19 -8.99
C GLY A 143 12.22 5.35 -8.79
N GLY A 144 13.41 5.94 -8.92
CA GLY A 144 14.66 5.19 -8.89
C GLY A 144 14.81 4.23 -10.07
N VAL A 145 15.86 3.41 -10.02
CA VAL A 145 16.21 2.46 -11.08
C VAL A 145 15.08 1.46 -11.36
N ILE A 146 14.40 0.97 -10.32
CA ILE A 146 13.30 0.01 -10.47
C ILE A 146 12.10 0.67 -11.15
N GLY A 147 11.70 1.86 -10.72
CA GLY A 147 10.60 2.59 -11.32
C GLY A 147 10.86 2.94 -12.79
N ASP A 148 12.08 3.42 -13.09
CA ASP A 148 12.48 3.79 -14.45
C ASP A 148 12.50 2.56 -15.36
N GLY A 149 13.04 1.45 -14.88
CA GLY A 149 13.08 0.17 -15.60
C GLY A 149 11.68 -0.38 -15.89
N LEU A 150 10.78 -0.34 -14.92
CA LEU A 150 9.39 -0.79 -15.08
C LEU A 150 8.64 0.08 -16.10
N LEU A 151 8.76 1.39 -15.99
CA LEU A 151 8.10 2.33 -16.89
C LEU A 151 8.64 2.23 -18.32
N PHE A 152 9.95 2.11 -18.47
CA PHE A 152 10.60 1.90 -19.76
C PHE A 152 10.18 0.56 -20.39
N GLY A 153 10.26 -0.53 -19.62
CA GLY A 153 9.90 -1.87 -20.08
C GLY A 153 8.44 -1.97 -20.51
N THR A 154 7.52 -1.43 -19.73
CA THR A 154 6.09 -1.44 -20.08
C THR A 154 5.76 -0.60 -21.31
N ARG A 155 6.36 0.59 -21.46
CA ARG A 155 6.17 1.43 -22.65
C ARG A 155 6.66 0.72 -23.92
N ASN A 156 7.82 0.06 -23.85
CA ASN A 156 8.37 -0.69 -24.98
C ASN A 156 7.51 -1.89 -25.35
N LEU A 157 7.06 -2.68 -24.36
CA LEU A 157 6.20 -3.84 -24.61
C LEU A 157 4.83 -3.43 -25.17
N ALA A 158 4.28 -2.31 -24.73
CA ALA A 158 3.00 -1.79 -25.21
C ALA A 158 3.11 -1.05 -26.56
N GLY A 159 4.31 -0.89 -27.12
CA GLY A 159 4.53 -0.12 -28.35
C GLY A 159 4.18 1.37 -28.21
N ILE A 160 4.23 1.89 -26.99
CA ILE A 160 3.83 3.27 -26.69
C ILE A 160 5.01 4.19 -26.96
N ALA A 161 4.95 4.93 -28.08
CA ALA A 161 5.87 6.01 -28.38
C ALA A 161 5.29 7.37 -27.96
N GLY A 162 6.07 8.15 -27.19
CA GLY A 162 5.74 9.54 -26.83
C GLY A 162 5.17 9.75 -25.42
N ASN A 163 5.31 10.99 -24.92
CA ASN A 163 5.03 11.34 -23.52
C ASN A 163 3.53 11.31 -23.14
N ALA A 164 2.62 11.58 -24.09
CA ALA A 164 1.18 11.70 -23.79
C ALA A 164 0.56 10.34 -23.37
N LEU A 165 0.90 9.27 -24.08
CA LEU A 165 0.48 7.91 -23.74
C LEU A 165 1.28 7.34 -22.54
N GLY A 166 2.45 7.92 -22.25
CA GLY A 166 3.25 7.59 -21.07
C GLY A 166 2.55 7.90 -19.74
N GLY A 167 1.62 8.86 -19.72
CA GLY A 167 0.79 9.16 -18.56
C GLY A 167 -0.25 8.07 -18.25
N LEU A 168 -0.74 7.36 -19.26
CA LEU A 168 -1.66 6.23 -19.07
C LEU A 168 -0.98 5.09 -18.31
N VAL A 169 0.27 4.78 -18.66
CA VAL A 169 1.07 3.76 -17.97
C VAL A 169 1.27 4.13 -16.50
N GLY A 170 1.61 5.39 -16.22
CA GLY A 170 1.71 5.91 -14.85
C GLY A 170 0.38 5.80 -14.08
N PHE A 171 -0.75 6.11 -14.73
CA PHE A 171 -2.08 5.98 -14.13
C PHE A 171 -2.44 4.53 -13.80
N LEU A 172 -2.12 3.59 -14.68
CA LEU A 172 -2.31 2.16 -14.41
C LEU A 172 -1.49 1.70 -13.20
N TYR A 173 -0.21 2.09 -13.14
CA TYR A 173 0.63 1.82 -11.98
C TYR A 173 0.10 2.47 -10.69
N ALA A 174 -0.51 3.65 -10.77
CA ALA A 174 -1.14 4.28 -9.62
C ALA A 174 -2.32 3.46 -9.10
N GLY A 175 -3.16 2.93 -9.99
CA GLY A 175 -4.22 2.00 -9.62
C GLY A 175 -3.68 0.74 -8.93
N ILE A 176 -2.64 0.13 -9.51
CA ILE A 176 -1.98 -1.05 -8.91
C ILE A 176 -1.38 -0.71 -7.54
N ALA A 177 -0.68 0.42 -7.43
CA ALA A 177 -0.07 0.86 -6.18
C ALA A 177 -1.12 1.06 -5.07
N ILE A 178 -2.22 1.76 -5.38
CA ILE A 178 -3.30 2.00 -4.40
C ILE A 178 -3.90 0.68 -3.93
N LEU A 179 -4.23 -0.23 -4.85
CA LEU A 179 -4.82 -1.52 -4.49
C LEU A 179 -3.83 -2.39 -3.71
N ALA A 180 -2.59 -2.51 -4.18
CA ALA A 180 -1.57 -3.35 -3.56
C ALA A 180 -1.15 -2.84 -2.19
N VAL A 181 -0.93 -1.52 -2.01
CA VAL A 181 -0.54 -0.93 -0.72
C VAL A 181 -1.67 -1.02 0.30
N THR A 182 -2.91 -0.73 -0.12
CA THR A 182 -4.09 -0.83 0.75
C THR A 182 -4.34 -2.27 1.20
N ALA A 183 -4.31 -3.21 0.26
CA ALA A 183 -4.46 -4.63 0.57
C ALA A 183 -3.28 -5.18 1.38
N ALA A 184 -2.03 -4.78 1.08
CA ALA A 184 -0.86 -5.13 1.89
C ALA A 184 -1.01 -4.65 3.34
N ALA A 185 -1.47 -3.42 3.57
CA ALA A 185 -1.76 -2.90 4.90
C ALA A 185 -2.90 -3.65 5.61
N GLY A 186 -3.62 -4.52 4.90
CA GLY A 186 -4.66 -5.38 5.44
C GLY A 186 -6.02 -4.71 5.52
N PHE A 187 -6.29 -3.73 4.65
CA PHE A 187 -7.63 -3.18 4.43
C PHE A 187 -8.29 -3.93 3.26
N GLY A 188 -9.59 -4.25 3.39
CA GLY A 188 -10.35 -4.96 2.35
C GLY A 188 -10.40 -6.48 2.49
N PHE A 189 -9.72 -7.06 3.49
CA PHE A 189 -9.91 -8.46 3.89
C PHE A 189 -10.99 -8.55 4.97
N VAL A 190 -12.22 -8.15 4.66
CA VAL A 190 -13.38 -8.58 5.45
C VAL A 190 -13.71 -9.97 4.93
N SER A 191 -13.44 -10.98 5.75
CA SER A 191 -13.93 -12.33 5.50
C SER A 191 -14.89 -12.56 6.67
N ASP A 192 -16.17 -12.76 6.38
CA ASP A 192 -17.16 -13.32 7.31
C ASP A 192 -16.79 -14.77 7.62
N GLU A 193 -15.58 -14.98 8.14
CA GLU A 193 -15.25 -16.19 8.86
C GLU A 193 -15.23 -15.76 10.31
N ASP A 194 -16.43 -15.78 10.88
CA ASP A 194 -16.59 -16.05 12.31
C ASP A 194 -15.50 -17.06 12.69
N PRO A 195 -14.68 -16.77 13.72
CA PRO A 195 -13.94 -17.83 14.34
C PRO A 195 -15.03 -18.82 14.78
N ILE A 196 -15.12 -19.96 14.10
CA ILE A 196 -15.71 -21.15 14.69
C ILE A 196 -14.78 -21.41 15.87
N ALA A 197 -15.11 -20.77 16.99
CA ALA A 197 -14.66 -21.19 18.30
C ALA A 197 -14.97 -22.67 18.32
N ASP A 198 -13.94 -23.48 18.55
CA ASP A 198 -14.05 -24.92 18.68
C ASP A 198 -15.26 -25.21 19.58
N ALA A 199 -16.37 -25.60 18.96
CA ALA A 199 -17.62 -25.88 19.61
C ALA A 199 -17.48 -27.28 20.21
N ASP A 200 -16.76 -27.37 21.31
CA ASP A 200 -16.71 -28.57 22.16
C ASP A 200 -17.28 -28.33 23.56
N ASP A 201 -17.89 -27.17 23.81
CA ASP A 201 -18.71 -26.95 25.01
C ASP A 201 -20.15 -26.66 24.59
N ALA A 202 -20.86 -27.73 24.26
CA ALA A 202 -22.31 -27.75 24.35
C ALA A 202 -22.68 -27.73 25.84
N ASP A 203 -23.08 -26.58 26.37
CA ASP A 203 -24.08 -26.56 27.44
C ASP A 203 -24.85 -25.23 27.53
N GLU A 204 -26.16 -25.44 27.49
CA GLU A 204 -27.33 -24.62 27.82
C GLU A 204 -27.13 -23.22 28.46
N SER A 205 -27.78 -22.20 27.88
CA SER A 205 -28.51 -21.16 28.62
C SER A 205 -29.19 -20.15 27.68
N TRP A 206 -30.52 -20.20 27.63
CA TRP A 206 -31.39 -19.23 26.97
C TRP A 206 -31.32 -17.83 27.60
N SER A 207 -31.35 -16.77 26.80
CA SER A 207 -32.15 -15.58 27.12
C SER A 207 -32.54 -14.83 25.84
N GLU A 208 -33.85 -14.67 25.65
CA GLU A 208 -34.46 -13.75 24.72
C GLU A 208 -33.97 -12.32 24.96
N SER A 209 -33.61 -11.61 23.89
CA SER A 209 -33.92 -10.19 23.79
C SER A 209 -34.22 -9.84 22.34
N GLU A 210 -35.47 -9.45 22.13
CA GLU A 210 -36.05 -8.89 20.91
C GLU A 210 -35.30 -7.64 20.43
N ASP A 211 -35.37 -7.43 19.11
CA ASP A 211 -35.35 -6.16 18.39
C ASP A 211 -34.27 -5.13 18.76
N ARG A 212 -33.21 -5.09 17.95
CA ARG A 212 -32.44 -3.87 17.73
C ARG A 212 -32.02 -3.70 16.26
N ARG A 213 -33.00 -3.26 15.46
CA ARG A 213 -32.92 -2.39 14.27
C ARG A 213 -31.65 -2.49 13.42
N ASP A 214 -31.82 -3.17 12.29
CA ASP A 214 -30.99 -3.08 11.09
C ASP A 214 -31.07 -1.66 10.48
N ASP A 215 -30.20 -0.74 10.93
CA ASP A 215 -30.05 0.60 10.32
C ASP A 215 -28.63 0.82 9.75
N GLU A 216 -27.94 -0.25 9.34
CA GLU A 216 -26.75 -0.12 8.48
C GLU A 216 -27.16 -0.29 7.01
N PRO A 217 -26.94 0.71 6.14
CA PRO A 217 -27.33 0.61 4.74
C PRO A 217 -26.54 -0.51 4.10
N GLY A 218 -27.25 -1.59 3.77
CA GLY A 218 -26.67 -2.75 3.11
C GLY A 218 -25.91 -2.37 1.85
N ILE A 219 -24.95 -3.21 1.48
CA ILE A 219 -24.09 -3.05 0.29
C ILE A 219 -24.91 -2.75 -0.98
N SER A 220 -26.16 -3.21 -1.04
CA SER A 220 -27.15 -2.88 -2.07
C SER A 220 -27.44 -1.39 -2.20
N VAL A 221 -27.65 -0.67 -1.10
CA VAL A 221 -27.94 0.78 -1.09
C VAL A 221 -26.72 1.58 -1.58
N ILE A 222 -25.51 1.15 -1.22
CA ILE A 222 -24.25 1.77 -1.65
C ILE A 222 -24.04 1.56 -3.16
N LEU A 223 -24.32 0.36 -3.67
CA LEU A 223 -24.27 0.03 -5.11
C LEU A 223 -25.26 0.85 -5.93
N VAL A 224 -26.49 1.04 -5.43
CA VAL A 224 -27.50 1.89 -6.08
C VAL A 224 -27.02 3.35 -6.16
N GLY A 225 -26.38 3.86 -5.11
CA GLY A 225 -25.81 5.21 -5.08
C GLY A 225 -24.70 5.42 -6.13
N TRP A 226 -23.81 4.44 -6.29
CA TRP A 226 -22.75 4.46 -7.32
C TRP A 226 -23.30 4.37 -8.74
N LEU A 227 -24.28 3.49 -8.97
CA LEU A 227 -24.94 3.37 -10.28
C LEU A 227 -25.68 4.66 -10.67
N ALA A 228 -26.37 5.29 -9.71
CA ALA A 228 -27.05 6.57 -9.93
C ALA A 228 -26.04 7.68 -10.28
N HIS A 229 -24.91 7.76 -9.58
CA HIS A 229 -23.86 8.74 -9.90
C HIS A 229 -23.19 8.48 -11.25
N GLY A 230 -22.92 7.21 -11.58
CA GLY A 230 -22.39 6.83 -12.89
C GLY A 230 -23.33 7.21 -14.04
N ALA A 231 -24.64 6.99 -13.89
CA ALA A 231 -25.65 7.35 -14.87
C ALA A 231 -25.73 8.88 -15.09
N MET A 232 -25.67 9.67 -14.01
CA MET A 232 -25.67 11.13 -14.10
C MET A 232 -24.40 11.68 -14.77
N ALA A 233 -23.22 11.13 -14.43
CA ALA A 233 -21.95 11.51 -15.06
C ALA A 233 -21.95 11.20 -16.56
N LEU A 234 -22.48 10.03 -16.94
CA LEU A 234 -22.63 9.62 -18.34
C LEU A 234 -23.62 10.53 -19.10
N ARG A 235 -24.77 10.85 -18.51
CA ARG A 235 -25.74 11.79 -19.09
C ARG A 235 -25.13 13.17 -19.32
N GLY A 236 -24.36 13.69 -18.35
CA GLY A 236 -23.65 14.97 -18.49
C GLY A 236 -22.60 14.96 -19.60
N MET A 237 -21.91 13.83 -19.79
CA MET A 237 -20.94 13.66 -20.87
C MET A 237 -21.60 13.64 -22.26
N ILE A 238 -22.74 12.95 -22.39
CA ILE A 238 -23.49 12.85 -23.65
C ILE A 238 -24.07 14.23 -24.04
N LEU A 239 -24.66 14.95 -23.09
CA LEU A 239 -25.26 16.27 -23.35
C LEU A 239 -24.21 17.32 -23.76
N ARG A 240 -22.95 17.18 -23.32
CA ARG A 240 -21.84 18.04 -23.74
C ARG A 240 -21.32 17.75 -25.15
N ARG A 241 -21.64 16.59 -25.73
CA ARG A 241 -21.23 16.20 -27.08
C ARG A 241 -22.29 16.48 -28.16
N LEU A 242 -23.46 17.01 -27.78
CA LEU A 242 -24.47 17.44 -28.75
C LEU A 242 -24.10 18.83 -29.31
N PRO A 243 -24.21 19.05 -30.64
CA PRO A 243 -23.94 20.36 -31.24
C PRO A 243 -24.92 21.42 -30.74
N GLN A 244 -24.41 22.58 -30.32
CA GLN A 244 -25.23 23.75 -29.99
C GLN A 244 -25.83 24.33 -31.29
N PRO A 245 -27.11 24.71 -31.32
CA PRO A 245 -27.70 25.35 -32.49
C PRO A 245 -27.04 26.73 -32.73
N PRO A 246 -26.85 27.13 -34.01
CA PRO A 246 -26.20 28.39 -34.34
C PRO A 246 -27.00 29.58 -33.79
N ALA A 247 -26.30 30.51 -33.15
CA ALA A 247 -26.88 31.75 -32.63
C ALA A 247 -27.48 32.56 -33.78
N ALA A 248 -28.75 32.94 -33.65
CA ALA A 248 -29.43 33.78 -34.62
C ALA A 248 -28.73 35.14 -34.72
N ALA A 249 -28.34 35.52 -35.94
CA ALA A 249 -27.79 36.82 -36.25
C ALA A 249 -28.80 37.90 -35.87
N ALA A 250 -28.40 38.79 -34.94
CA ALA A 250 -29.15 40.00 -34.64
C ALA A 250 -29.17 40.88 -35.90
N GLN A 251 -30.35 40.96 -36.52
CA GLN A 251 -30.60 41.85 -37.65
C GLN A 251 -30.55 43.29 -37.17
N THR A 252 -29.74 44.07 -37.88
CA THR A 252 -29.76 45.52 -37.97
C THR A 252 -31.15 46.04 -38.34
N GLY A 253 -31.63 47.10 -37.69
CA GLY A 253 -32.76 47.89 -38.17
C GLY A 253 -33.26 48.94 -37.16
N GLY A 254 -32.90 50.21 -37.39
CA GLY A 254 -33.37 51.38 -36.66
C GLY A 254 -32.36 52.53 -36.73
#